data_AF-A0A1V5FSF9-F1
#
_entry.id   AF-A0A1V5FSF9-F1
#
_cell.length_a   1.000
_cell.length_b   1.000
_cell.length_c   1.000
_cell.angle_alpha   90.00
_cell.angle_beta   90.00
_cell.angle_gamma   90.00
#
_symmetry.space_group_name_H-M   'P 1'
#
loop_
_entity.id
_entity.type
_entity.pdbx_description
1 polymer ?
#
loop_
_entity_poly.entity_id
_entity_poly.type
_entity_poly.pdbx_seq_one_letter_code
_entity_poly.pdbx_strand_id
1 'polypeptide(L)'
;MERLERRLVSRFAAGVVVDIQPPDLETRIAILQRAIKNIADIKPPDDAIAALAERLPSNVRELKGALSQLLAMARIGGGADSEADWMRMADSVLERR
;
A
#
# COMPACT_ATOMS: atom_id res chain seq x y z
N MET A 1 -8.84 -19.56 -23.05
CA MET A 1 -8.01 -19.94 -21.89
C MET A 1 -7.28 -21.23 -22.27
N GLU A 2 -6.31 -21.15 -23.18
CA GLU A 2 -5.63 -22.31 -23.79
C GLU A 2 -4.11 -22.10 -23.80
N ARG A 3 -3.53 -21.88 -22.61
CA ARG A 3 -2.07 -21.70 -22.45
C ARG A 3 -1.42 -22.61 -21.40
N LEU A 4 -2.19 -23.43 -20.68
CA LEU A 4 -1.67 -24.30 -19.64
C LEU A 4 -2.17 -25.74 -19.82
N GLU A 5 -1.27 -26.71 -19.77
CA GLU A 5 -1.62 -28.13 -19.90
C GLU A 5 -2.47 -28.61 -18.72
N ARG A 6 -3.49 -29.43 -19.00
CA ARG A 6 -4.42 -29.97 -17.98
C ARG A 6 -3.71 -30.68 -16.82
N ARG A 7 -2.61 -31.38 -17.08
CA ARG A 7 -1.81 -32.07 -16.03
C ARG A 7 -1.22 -31.09 -15.02
N LEU A 8 -0.84 -29.88 -15.46
CA LEU A 8 -0.30 -28.84 -14.57
C LEU A 8 -1.42 -28.23 -13.72
N VAL A 9 -2.58 -27.95 -14.32
CA VAL A 9 -3.77 -27.49 -13.58
C VAL A 9 -4.14 -28.48 -12.47
N SER A 10 -4.21 -29.78 -12.81
CA SER A 10 -4.50 -30.84 -11.85
C SER A 10 -3.47 -30.93 -10.72
N ARG A 11 -2.17 -30.72 -11.01
CA ARG A 11 -1.12 -30.71 -9.96
C ARG A 11 -1.21 -29.48 -9.05
N PHE A 12 -1.52 -28.30 -9.57
CA PHE A 12 -1.73 -27.12 -8.74
C PHE A 12 -2.97 -27.23 -7.84
N ALA A 13 -4.02 -27.89 -8.33
CA ALA A 13 -5.24 -28.14 -7.56
C ALA A 13 -5.13 -29.29 -6.56
N ALA A 14 -4.08 -30.12 -6.61
CA ALA A 14 -3.91 -31.28 -5.73
C ALA A 14 -3.45 -30.92 -4.30
N GLY A 15 -3.08 -29.66 -4.05
CA GLY A 15 -2.68 -29.15 -2.73
C GLY A 15 -3.74 -28.27 -2.08
N VAL A 16 -3.33 -27.50 -1.07
CA VAL A 16 -4.19 -26.50 -0.43
C VAL A 16 -4.27 -25.27 -1.34
N VAL A 17 -5.46 -24.99 -1.85
CA VAL A 17 -5.76 -23.81 -2.67
C VAL A 17 -6.57 -22.84 -1.83
N VAL A 18 -6.05 -21.63 -1.65
CA VAL A 18 -6.74 -20.55 -0.94
C VAL A 18 -6.82 -19.35 -1.85
N ASP A 19 -8.01 -18.76 -1.86
CA ASP A 19 -8.28 -17.55 -2.59
C ASP A 19 -7.76 -16.31 -1.84
N ILE A 20 -7.13 -15.39 -2.55
CA ILE A 20 -6.57 -14.16 -1.97
C ILE A 20 -7.48 -13.00 -2.33
N GLN A 21 -8.20 -12.51 -1.32
CA GLN A 21 -9.08 -11.36 -1.47
C GLN A 21 -8.35 -10.05 -1.18
N PRO A 22 -8.80 -8.92 -1.76
CA PRO A 22 -8.30 -7.60 -1.40
C PRO A 22 -8.46 -7.34 0.11
N PRO A 23 -7.47 -6.71 0.77
CA PRO A 23 -7.56 -6.39 2.19
C PRO A 23 -8.64 -5.35 2.46
N ASP A 24 -9.35 -5.51 3.58
CA ASP A 24 -10.23 -4.48 4.12
C ASP A 24 -9.45 -3.24 4.59
N LEU A 25 -10.16 -2.16 4.95
CA LEU A 25 -9.54 -0.89 5.34
C LEU A 25 -8.60 -1.05 6.53
N GLU A 26 -9.02 -1.78 7.56
CA GLU A 26 -8.23 -2.05 8.75
C GLU A 26 -6.91 -2.75 8.40
N THR A 27 -7.00 -3.79 7.57
CA THR A 27 -5.85 -4.55 7.07
C THR A 27 -4.93 -3.68 6.22
N ARG A 28 -5.48 -2.77 5.39
CA ARG A 28 -4.67 -1.81 4.61
C ARG A 28 -3.89 -0.86 5.51
N ILE A 29 -4.51 -0.32 6.56
CA ILE A 29 -3.84 0.52 7.55
C ILE A 29 -2.73 -0.27 8.26
N ALA A 30 -3.01 -1.49 8.70
CA ALA A 30 -2.02 -2.36 9.35
C ALA A 30 -0.83 -2.68 8.44
N ILE A 31 -1.08 -2.92 7.15
CA ILE A 31 -0.03 -3.13 6.13
C ILE A 31 0.87 -1.89 6.02
N LEU A 32 0.28 -0.69 5.94
CA LEU A 32 1.03 0.57 5.86
C LEU A 32 1.86 0.81 7.12
N GLN A 33 1.27 0.67 8.30
CA GLN A 33 1.96 0.82 9.58
C GLN A 33 3.14 -0.15 9.71
N ARG A 34 2.96 -1.41 9.28
CA ARG A 34 4.05 -2.40 9.30
C ARG A 34 5.14 -2.07 8.28
N ALA A 35 4.78 -1.52 7.11
CA ALA A 35 5.76 -1.07 6.13
C ALA A 35 6.60 0.10 6.67
N ILE A 36 5.97 1.12 7.27
CA ILE A 36 6.63 2.27 7.89
C ILE A 36 7.68 1.80 8.90
N LYS A 37 7.31 0.90 9.83
CA LYS A 37 8.22 0.34 10.83
C LYS A 37 9.48 -0.32 10.25
N ASN A 38 9.42 -0.81 9.00
CA ASN A 38 10.54 -1.52 8.38
C ASN A 38 11.44 -0.62 7.53
N ILE A 39 10.93 0.50 6.99
CA ILE A 39 11.63 1.28 5.94
C ILE A 39 11.79 2.77 6.27
N ALA A 40 11.08 3.27 7.28
CA ALA A 40 10.99 4.69 7.57
C ALA A 40 11.65 5.02 8.91
N ASP A 41 12.50 6.02 8.86
CA ASP A 41 13.07 6.76 9.99
C ASP A 41 12.13 7.90 10.45
N ILE A 42 11.14 8.24 9.64
CA ILE A 42 10.15 9.30 9.86
C ILE A 42 8.76 8.66 9.93
N LYS A 43 7.95 9.08 10.91
CA LYS A 43 6.58 8.59 11.09
C LYS A 43 5.57 9.59 10.52
N PRO A 44 4.82 9.24 9.46
CA PRO A 44 3.68 10.04 9.01
C PRO A 44 2.57 10.07 10.08
N PRO A 45 1.78 11.15 10.16
CA PRO A 45 0.55 11.20 10.96
C PRO A 45 -0.44 10.11 10.54
N ASP A 46 -1.26 9.66 11.49
CA ASP A 46 -2.22 8.58 11.25
C ASP A 46 -3.28 8.99 10.21
N ASP A 47 -3.66 10.27 10.15
CA ASP A 47 -4.60 10.81 9.16
C ASP A 47 -4.07 10.69 7.73
N ALA A 48 -2.78 10.93 7.51
CA ALA A 48 -2.17 10.75 6.20
C ALA A 48 -2.16 9.27 5.79
N ILE A 49 -1.92 8.36 6.75
CA ILE A 49 -1.97 6.91 6.52
C ILE A 49 -3.39 6.46 6.21
N ALA A 50 -4.38 6.96 6.95
CA ALA A 50 -5.80 6.67 6.73
C ALA A 50 -6.25 7.15 5.34
N ALA A 51 -5.88 8.37 4.94
CA ALA A 51 -6.20 8.91 3.62
C ALA A 51 -5.67 8.03 2.48
N LEU A 52 -4.43 7.52 2.60
CA LEU A 52 -3.88 6.56 1.64
C LEU A 52 -4.67 5.24 1.63
N ALA A 53 -5.00 4.70 2.81
CA ALA A 53 -5.70 3.42 2.93
C ALA A 53 -7.16 3.48 2.44
N GLU A 54 -7.84 4.61 2.62
CA GLU A 54 -9.22 4.79 2.16
C GLU A 54 -9.32 4.88 0.64
N ARG A 55 -8.41 5.65 0.02
CA ARG A 55 -8.48 5.98 -1.41
C ARG A 55 -7.77 4.99 -2.32
N LEU A 56 -7.02 4.02 -1.78
CA LEU A 56 -6.32 2.97 -2.54
C LEU A 56 -6.79 1.54 -2.17
N PRO A 57 -7.97 1.11 -2.65
CA PRO A 57 -8.58 -0.16 -2.25
C PRO A 57 -8.07 -1.39 -3.02
N SER A 58 -7.43 -1.20 -4.17
CA SER A 58 -7.26 -2.22 -5.22
C SER A 58 -6.12 -3.22 -4.99
N ASN A 59 -4.94 -2.76 -4.56
CA ASN A 59 -3.73 -3.60 -4.55
C ASN A 59 -2.71 -3.20 -3.46
N VAL A 60 -2.24 -4.18 -2.69
CA VAL A 60 -1.19 -4.00 -1.67
C VAL A 60 0.09 -3.36 -2.23
N ARG A 61 0.43 -3.63 -3.49
CA ARG A 61 1.58 -3.02 -4.17
C ARG A 61 1.38 -1.52 -4.40
N GLU A 62 0.20 -1.11 -4.85
CA GLU A 62 -0.13 0.31 -5.07
C GLU A 62 -0.11 1.06 -3.74
N LEU A 63 -0.73 0.47 -2.72
CA LEU A 63 -0.75 1.00 -1.36
C LEU A 63 0.66 1.25 -0.82
N LYS A 64 1.55 0.27 -0.92
CA LYS A 64 2.97 0.41 -0.51
C LYS A 64 3.74 1.39 -1.40
N GLY A 65 3.45 1.43 -2.69
CA GLY A 65 4.08 2.37 -3.63
C GLY A 65 3.73 3.82 -3.30
N ALA A 66 2.47 4.11 -2.99
CA ALA A 66 2.01 5.43 -2.55
C ALA A 66 2.69 5.85 -1.25
N LEU A 67 2.78 4.96 -0.27
CA LEU A 67 3.52 5.22 0.96
C LEU A 67 4.99 5.53 0.72
N SER A 68 5.68 4.72 -0.12
CA SER A 68 7.07 4.98 -0.47
C SER A 68 7.27 6.34 -1.11
N GLN A 69 6.32 6.77 -1.96
CA GLN A 69 6.35 8.09 -2.58
C GLN A 69 6.13 9.22 -1.56
N LEU A 70 5.15 9.06 -0.66
CA LEU A 70 4.88 10.01 0.42
C LEU A 70 6.13 10.21 1.30
N LEU A 71 6.76 9.11 1.73
CA LEU A 71 7.98 9.14 2.54
C LEU A 71 9.15 9.79 1.79
N ALA A 72 9.28 9.53 0.48
CA ALA A 72 10.32 10.17 -0.33
C ALA A 72 10.10 11.69 -0.44
N MET A 73 8.85 12.14 -0.61
CA MET A 73 8.52 13.57 -0.63
C MET A 73 8.89 14.26 0.69
N ALA A 74 8.57 13.63 1.82
CA ALA A 74 8.94 14.16 3.14
C ALA A 74 10.47 14.23 3.34
N ARG A 75 11.22 13.22 2.88
CA ARG A 75 12.69 13.21 2.99
C ARG A 75 13.37 14.27 2.10
N ILE A 76 12.91 14.42 0.85
CA ILE A 76 13.54 15.33 -0.12
C ILE A 76 13.09 16.78 0.10
N GLY A 77 11.84 16.99 0.50
CA GLY A 77 11.24 18.32 0.68
C GLY A 77 11.72 19.12 1.88
N GLY A 78 12.67 18.59 2.67
CA GLY A 78 13.20 19.24 3.87
C GLY A 78 12.46 18.90 5.17
N GLY A 79 11.60 17.88 5.15
CA GLY A 79 10.73 17.52 6.28
C GLY A 79 9.30 18.05 6.09
N ALA A 80 8.36 17.41 6.78
CA ALA A 80 7.00 17.91 6.93
C ALA A 80 6.86 18.27 8.42
N ASP A 81 6.83 19.56 8.70
CA ASP A 81 6.85 20.10 10.07
C ASP A 81 5.44 20.20 10.67
N SER A 82 4.40 20.13 9.82
CA SER A 82 3.01 20.16 10.22
C SER A 82 2.18 19.03 9.61
N GLU A 83 1.08 18.69 10.28
CA GLU A 83 0.10 17.71 9.79
C GLU A 83 -0.52 18.13 8.44
N ALA A 84 -0.67 19.44 8.22
CA ALA A 84 -1.14 19.99 6.95
C ALA A 84 -0.16 19.73 5.79
N ASP A 85 1.15 19.68 6.04
CA ASP A 85 2.15 19.36 5.02
C ASP A 85 2.03 17.91 4.58
N TRP A 86 1.87 17.00 5.54
CA TRP A 86 1.65 15.58 5.28
C TRP A 86 0.39 15.33 4.47
N MET A 87 -0.71 16.00 4.80
CA MET A 87 -1.96 15.89 4.05
C MET A 87 -1.82 16.41 2.62
N ARG A 88 -1.16 17.56 2.42
CA ARG A 88 -0.88 18.08 1.06
C ARG A 88 -0.02 17.11 0.24
N MET A 89 0.99 16.49 0.85
CA MET A 89 1.79 15.47 0.17
C MET A 89 0.97 14.22 -0.14
N ALA A 90 0.15 13.74 0.80
CA ALA A 90 -0.73 12.60 0.60
C ALA A 90 -1.72 12.84 -0.55
N ASP A 91 -2.38 14.00 -0.59
CA ASP A 91 -3.26 14.39 -1.68
C ASP A 91 -2.51 14.43 -3.02
N SER A 92 -1.31 15.02 -3.07
CA SER A 92 -0.50 15.03 -4.30
C SER A 92 -0.09 13.63 -4.78
N VAL A 93 0.16 12.68 -3.86
CA VAL A 93 0.44 11.29 -4.21
C VAL A 93 -0.79 10.61 -4.80
N LEU A 94 -1.97 10.91 -4.26
CA LEU A 94 -3.24 10.33 -4.65
C LEU A 94 -3.76 10.87 -5.99
N GLU A 95 -3.59 12.18 -6.26
CA GLU A 95 -4.02 12.82 -7.51
C GLU A 95 -3.22 12.37 -8.75
N ARG A 96 -2.02 11.81 -8.56
CA ARG A 96 -1.16 11.32 -9.66
C ARG A 96 -1.50 9.89 -10.10
N ARG A 97 -2.58 9.30 -9.59
CA ARG A 97 -2.96 7.90 -9.82
C ARG A 97 -4.36 7.74 -10.37
#